data_AF-A0A7C9D381-F1
#
_entry.id   AF-A0A7C9D381-F1
#
_cell.length_a   1.000
_cell.length_b   1.000
_cell.length_c   1.000
_cell.angle_alpha   90.00
_cell.angle_beta   90.00
_cell.angle_gamma   90.00
#
_symmetry.space_group_name_H-M   'P 1'
#
loop_
_entity.id
_entity.type
_entity.pdbx_description
1 polymer ?
#
loop_
_entity_poly.entity_id
_entity_poly.type
_entity_poly.pdbx_seq_one_letter_code
_entity_poly.pdbx_strand_id
1 'polypeptide(L)'
;FAVVPDDFRGLSSLRTLAISGCERLKEIPDWIDDFTSLKTLVIRNCLKLKPLPSRIGNLPNLDMIQMTYCRSAFAEWWKDPTLPDCPIKQLLPPEHDKEWKWQYRSYNDFKCYKCRKA
;
A
#
# COMPACT_ATOMS: atom_id res chain seq x y z
N PHE A 1 3.66 17.19 8.48
CA PHE A 1 3.45 17.69 7.10
C PHE A 1 2.14 17.11 6.55
N ALA A 2 1.53 17.77 5.55
CA ALA A 2 0.26 17.32 4.95
C ALA A 2 0.45 16.42 3.72
N VAL A 3 1.61 16.50 3.08
CA VAL A 3 2.04 15.69 1.94
C VAL A 3 3.46 15.22 2.21
N VAL A 4 3.85 14.05 1.70
CA VAL A 4 5.25 13.63 1.73
C VAL A 4 6.08 14.62 0.90
N PRO A 5 7.18 15.19 1.44
CA PRO A 5 7.97 16.18 0.71
C PRO A 5 8.59 15.63 -0.58
N ASP A 6 8.70 16.48 -1.61
CA ASP A 6 9.28 16.10 -2.90
C ASP A 6 10.77 15.72 -2.83
N ASP A 7 11.47 16.14 -1.78
CA ASP A 7 12.86 15.76 -1.51
C ASP A 7 13.05 14.23 -1.45
N PHE A 8 11.97 13.49 -1.13
CA PHE A 8 11.98 12.04 -1.08
C PHE A 8 11.98 11.41 -2.47
N ARG A 9 11.55 12.12 -3.52
CA ARG A 9 11.47 11.59 -4.89
C ARG A 9 12.82 11.09 -5.41
N GLY A 10 13.91 11.72 -4.99
CA GLY A 10 15.28 11.33 -5.37
C GLY A 10 15.76 10.01 -4.76
N LEU A 11 15.01 9.41 -3.82
CA LEU A 11 15.39 8.19 -3.12
C LEU A 11 15.07 6.92 -3.94
N SER A 12 15.54 6.84 -5.18
CA SER A 12 15.25 5.74 -6.12
C SER A 12 15.69 4.34 -5.64
N SER A 13 16.65 4.30 -4.70
CA SER A 13 17.15 3.07 -4.07
C SER A 13 16.41 2.68 -2.79
N LEU A 14 15.38 3.44 -2.39
CA LEU A 14 14.61 3.19 -1.17
C LEU A 14 13.90 1.83 -1.27
N ARG A 15 14.18 0.95 -0.29
CA ARG A 15 13.55 -0.38 -0.21
C ARG A 15 12.39 -0.43 0.77
N THR A 16 12.42 0.41 1.80
CA THR A 16 11.40 0.44 2.84
C THR A 16 11.00 1.89 3.12
N LEU A 17 9.71 2.18 3.00
CA LEU A 17 9.11 3.44 3.41
C LEU A 17 8.19 3.20 4.60
N ALA A 18 8.50 3.80 5.75
CA ALA A 18 7.69 3.70 6.95
C ALA A 18 7.22 5.10 7.38
N ILE A 19 5.91 5.29 7.43
CA ILE A 19 5.25 6.53 7.83
C ILE A 19 4.40 6.22 9.06
N SER A 20 4.67 6.85 10.20
CA SER A 20 3.96 6.57 11.45
C SER A 20 3.60 7.85 12.18
N GLY A 21 2.40 7.90 12.78
CA GLY A 21 1.96 9.01 13.64
C GLY A 21 1.76 10.33 12.91
N CYS A 22 1.63 10.31 11.59
CA CYS A 22 1.47 11.53 10.79
C CYS A 22 -0.01 11.92 10.69
N GLU A 23 -0.56 12.50 11.76
CA GLU A 23 -1.99 12.85 11.85
C GLU A 23 -2.46 13.90 10.83
N ARG A 24 -1.52 14.72 10.34
CA ARG A 24 -1.79 15.76 9.34
C ARG A 24 -1.60 15.28 7.90
N LEU A 25 -1.01 14.10 7.69
CA LEU A 25 -0.75 13.57 6.36
C LEU A 25 -2.06 13.25 5.66
N LYS A 26 -2.26 13.87 4.50
CA LYS A 26 -3.46 13.77 3.68
C LYS A 26 -3.23 12.94 2.43
N GLU A 27 -2.04 12.92 1.87
CA GLU A 27 -1.79 12.20 0.61
C GLU A 27 -0.35 11.71 0.50
N ILE A 28 -0.23 10.56 -0.15
CA ILE A 28 1.04 10.09 -0.71
C ILE A 28 1.06 10.62 -2.15
N PRO A 29 2.11 11.36 -2.55
CA PRO A 29 2.21 11.93 -3.89
C PRO A 29 2.35 10.85 -4.96
N ASP A 30 1.91 11.18 -6.18
CA ASP A 30 1.86 10.22 -7.30
C ASP A 30 3.23 9.71 -7.73
N TRP A 31 4.29 10.51 -7.54
CA TRP A 31 5.68 10.13 -7.82
C TRP A 31 6.17 8.95 -6.97
N ILE A 32 5.38 8.43 -6.03
CA ILE A 32 5.67 7.17 -5.33
C ILE A 32 5.89 6.00 -6.30
N ASP A 33 5.38 6.11 -7.53
CA ASP A 33 5.65 5.17 -8.62
C ASP A 33 7.11 5.19 -9.12
N ASP A 34 7.86 6.27 -8.88
CA ASP A 34 9.30 6.39 -9.17
C ASP A 34 10.15 5.50 -8.22
N PHE A 35 9.60 5.01 -7.11
CA PHE A 35 10.29 4.10 -6.19
C PHE A 35 10.32 2.65 -6.68
N THR A 36 10.96 2.42 -7.82
CA THR A 36 11.06 1.09 -8.43
C THR A 36 11.77 0.06 -7.55
N SER A 37 12.61 0.48 -6.60
CA SER A 37 13.31 -0.39 -5.63
C SER A 37 12.50 -0.69 -4.37
N LEU A 38 11.34 -0.06 -4.18
CA LEU A 38 10.53 -0.20 -2.97
C LEU A 38 10.01 -1.62 -2.84
N LYS A 39 10.30 -2.26 -1.70
CA LYS A 39 9.84 -3.59 -1.34
C LYS A 39 8.76 -3.58 -0.27
N THR A 40 8.81 -2.60 0.62
CA THR A 40 7.93 -2.55 1.79
C THR A 40 7.43 -1.15 2.05
N LEU A 41 6.11 -1.00 2.12
CA LEU A 41 5.43 0.23 2.54
C LEU A 41 4.70 -0.04 3.86
N VAL A 42 4.99 0.77 4.88
CA VAL A 42 4.32 0.69 6.19
C VAL A 42 3.74 2.05 6.52
N ILE A 43 2.43 2.11 6.77
CA ILE A 43 1.73 3.33 7.18
C ILE A 43 0.97 3.06 8.47
N ARG A 44 1.23 3.85 9.50
CA ARG A 44 0.63 3.68 10.83
C ARG A 44 0.07 4.99 11.37
N ASN A 45 -1.09 4.94 12.02
CA ASN A 45 -1.68 6.08 12.74
C ASN A 45 -1.80 7.36 11.88
N CYS A 46 -2.12 7.21 10.58
CA CYS A 46 -2.31 8.33 9.65
C CYS A 46 -3.80 8.48 9.35
N LEU A 47 -4.53 9.12 10.27
CA LEU A 47 -6.01 9.13 10.28
C LEU A 47 -6.65 9.99 9.17
N LYS A 48 -5.91 10.96 8.63
CA LYS A 48 -6.38 11.87 7.57
C LYS A 48 -5.88 11.49 6.18
N LEU A 49 -5.14 10.40 6.08
CA LEU A 49 -4.55 9.96 4.82
C LEU A 49 -5.67 9.53 3.87
N LYS A 50 -5.72 10.14 2.69
CA LYS A 50 -6.57 9.74 1.59
C LYS A 50 -6.13 8.37 1.05
N PRO A 51 -6.96 7.71 0.24
CA PRO A 51 -6.57 6.50 -0.48
C PRO A 51 -5.19 6.63 -1.13
N LEU A 52 -4.42 5.54 -1.09
CA LEU A 52 -3.15 5.48 -1.80
C LEU A 52 -3.39 5.63 -3.32
N PRO A 53 -2.41 6.10 -4.09
CA PRO A 53 -2.53 6.06 -5.55
C PRO A 53 -2.59 4.60 -6.02
N SER A 54 -3.46 4.27 -6.97
CA SER A 54 -3.61 2.88 -7.48
C SER A 54 -2.34 2.33 -8.12
N ARG A 55 -1.52 3.22 -8.69
CA ARG A 55 -0.19 2.89 -9.26
C ARG A 55 0.76 2.24 -8.26
N ILE A 56 0.56 2.41 -6.95
CA ILE A 56 1.42 1.79 -5.93
C ILE A 56 1.40 0.26 -6.00
N GLY A 57 0.27 -0.34 -6.40
CA GLY A 57 0.16 -1.79 -6.61
C GLY A 57 0.98 -2.30 -7.80
N ASN A 58 1.31 -1.42 -8.74
CA ASN A 58 2.07 -1.73 -9.97
C ASN A 58 3.57 -1.63 -9.79
N LEU A 59 4.06 -1.20 -8.61
CA LEU A 59 5.48 -1.14 -8.33
C LEU A 59 6.12 -2.54 -8.52
N PRO A 60 7.22 -2.63 -9.29
CA PRO A 60 7.74 -3.92 -9.76
C PRO A 60 8.31 -4.76 -8.61
N ASN A 61 8.92 -4.11 -7.61
CA ASN A 61 9.57 -4.77 -6.49
C ASN A 61 8.77 -4.74 -5.19
N LEU A 62 7.57 -4.13 -5.18
CA LEU A 62 6.78 -3.98 -3.97
C LEU A 62 6.19 -5.33 -3.56
N ASP A 63 6.62 -5.80 -2.39
CA ASP A 63 6.29 -7.12 -1.86
C ASP A 63 5.35 -7.05 -0.67
N MET A 64 5.27 -5.91 0.02
CA MET A 64 4.43 -5.75 1.21
C MET A 64 3.89 -4.32 1.33
N ILE A 65 2.61 -4.21 1.62
CA ILE A 65 1.99 -2.99 2.13
C ILE A 65 1.35 -3.33 3.48
N GLN A 66 1.67 -2.56 4.51
CA GLN A 66 1.04 -2.66 5.82
C GLN A 66 0.42 -1.31 6.19
N MET A 67 -0.85 -1.32 6.55
CA MET A 67 -1.59 -0.14 6.98
C MET A 67 -2.27 -0.43 8.31
N THR A 68 -1.88 0.29 9.37
CA THR A 68 -2.45 0.14 10.70
C THR A 68 -3.05 1.48 11.16
N TYR A 69 -4.28 1.49 11.67
CA TYR A 69 -5.00 2.68 12.11
C TYR A 69 -5.03 3.82 11.06
N CYS A 70 -5.32 3.47 9.80
CA CYS A 70 -5.45 4.39 8.66
C CYS A 70 -6.86 4.30 8.05
N ARG A 71 -7.87 4.76 8.80
CA ARG A 71 -9.30 4.49 8.52
C ARG A 71 -9.82 5.07 7.20
N SER A 72 -9.33 6.24 6.80
CA SER A 72 -9.74 6.96 5.58
C SER A 72 -9.04 6.45 4.33
N ALA A 73 -7.76 6.11 4.43
CA ALA A 73 -6.96 5.64 3.29
C ALA A 73 -7.39 4.26 2.80
N PHE A 74 -7.89 3.41 3.70
CA PHE A 74 -8.35 2.08 3.31
C PHE A 74 -9.68 2.17 2.54
N ALA A 75 -10.66 2.95 2.99
CA ALA A 75 -12.06 2.85 2.53
C ALA A 75 -12.32 3.00 1.02
N GLU A 76 -11.39 3.58 0.25
CA GLU A 76 -11.57 3.76 -1.20
C GLU A 76 -10.45 3.18 -2.06
N TRP A 77 -9.25 2.88 -1.51
CA TRP A 77 -8.16 2.32 -2.32
C TRP A 77 -8.54 0.98 -2.96
N TRP A 78 -9.16 0.08 -2.20
CA TRP A 78 -9.62 -1.23 -2.69
C TRP A 78 -10.86 -1.18 -3.58
N LYS A 79 -11.44 0.01 -3.85
CA LYS A 79 -12.55 0.17 -4.79
C LYS A 79 -12.07 0.36 -6.23
N ASP A 80 -10.76 0.55 -6.45
CA ASP A 80 -10.20 0.71 -7.79
C ASP A 80 -10.19 -0.65 -8.52
N PRO A 81 -10.95 -0.82 -9.62
CA PRO A 81 -11.03 -2.08 -10.37
C PRO A 81 -9.73 -2.42 -11.11
N THR A 82 -8.75 -1.53 -11.14
CA THR A 82 -7.41 -1.78 -11.71
C THR A 82 -6.45 -2.44 -10.71
N LEU A 83 -6.85 -2.58 -9.44
CA LEU A 83 -6.08 -3.31 -8.44
C LEU A 83 -6.35 -4.82 -8.52
N PRO A 84 -5.33 -5.66 -8.25
CA PRO A 84 -5.50 -7.10 -8.17
C PRO A 84 -6.47 -7.47 -7.04
N ASP A 85 -7.42 -8.35 -7.37
CA ASP A 85 -8.68 -8.62 -6.67
C ASP A 85 -8.61 -8.91 -5.15
N CYS A 86 -9.74 -8.59 -4.50
CA CYS A 86 -10.02 -8.54 -3.06
C CYS A 86 -10.21 -9.94 -2.41
N PRO A 87 -10.24 -10.02 -1.06
CA PRO A 87 -11.33 -10.80 -0.47
C PRO A 87 -11.96 -10.16 0.79
N ILE A 88 -13.23 -9.83 0.66
CA ILE A 88 -14.27 -10.47 1.48
C ILE A 88 -15.25 -11.06 0.46
N LYS A 89 -15.12 -12.31 0.01
CA LYS A 89 -15.64 -13.51 0.66
C LYS A 89 -14.96 -14.78 0.11
N GLN A 90 -14.99 -15.82 0.96
CA GLN A 90 -14.77 -17.24 0.69
C GLN A 90 -15.23 -17.72 -0.71
N LEU A 91 -14.57 -18.79 -1.20
CA LEU A 91 -14.82 -19.61 -2.41
C LEU A 91 -13.96 -19.25 -3.63
N LEU A 92 -12.83 -19.96 -3.80
CA LEU A 92 -12.34 -20.64 -5.03
C LEU A 92 -10.82 -20.94 -4.93
N PRO A 93 -10.32 -22.08 -5.47
CA PRO A 93 -8.88 -22.33 -5.67
C PRO A 93 -8.44 -21.93 -7.12
N PRO A 94 -7.13 -21.98 -7.44
CA PRO A 94 -6.27 -20.86 -7.89
C PRO A 94 -6.24 -20.68 -9.43
N GLU A 95 -5.57 -19.64 -9.98
CA GLU A 95 -4.63 -19.76 -11.11
C GLU A 95 -4.04 -18.44 -11.70
N HIS A 96 -2.71 -18.51 -11.96
CA HIS A 96 -1.85 -17.71 -12.85
C HIS A 96 -1.51 -16.22 -12.54
N ASP A 97 -0.34 -16.09 -11.86
CA ASP A 97 0.62 -14.97 -11.84
C ASP A 97 0.34 -13.75 -10.94
N LYS A 98 1.11 -13.65 -9.83
CA LYS A 98 1.33 -12.46 -8.98
C LYS A 98 0.12 -12.00 -8.15
N GLU A 99 -0.53 -12.92 -7.45
CA GLU A 99 -1.63 -12.62 -6.55
C GLU A 99 -1.15 -11.89 -5.28
N TRP A 100 -1.81 -10.79 -4.91
CA TRP A 100 -1.65 -10.17 -3.60
C TRP A 100 -2.42 -10.97 -2.56
N LYS A 101 -1.72 -11.42 -1.51
CA LYS A 101 -2.32 -12.09 -0.36
C LYS A 101 -2.49 -11.12 0.79
N TRP A 102 -3.69 -11.10 1.35
CA TRP A 102 -4.02 -10.31 2.52
C TRP A 102 -3.87 -11.15 3.79
N GLN A 103 -3.26 -10.57 4.81
CA GLN A 103 -3.27 -11.06 6.17
C GLN A 103 -4.06 -10.06 7.02
N TYR A 104 -5.36 -10.36 7.19
CA TYR A 104 -6.21 -9.60 8.08
C TYR A 104 -5.83 -9.90 9.54
N ARG A 105 -5.38 -8.89 10.29
CA ARG A 105 -5.05 -9.04 11.72
C ARG A 105 -6.13 -8.47 12.64
N SER A 106 -6.75 -7.34 12.28
CA SER A 106 -7.84 -6.72 13.06
C SER A 106 -8.56 -5.62 12.26
N TYR A 107 -9.66 -5.07 12.80
CA TYR A 107 -10.46 -3.99 12.18
C TYR A 107 -9.64 -2.76 11.74
N ASN A 108 -8.51 -2.52 12.40
CA ASN A 108 -7.62 -1.40 12.09
C ASN A 108 -6.23 -1.85 11.60
N ASP A 109 -5.97 -3.15 11.39
CA ASP A 109 -4.65 -3.64 10.99
C ASP A 109 -4.75 -4.48 9.73
N PHE A 110 -4.31 -3.87 8.64
CA PHE A 110 -4.33 -4.43 7.31
C PHE A 110 -2.91 -4.67 6.84
N LYS A 111 -2.70 -5.84 6.27
CA LYS A 111 -1.42 -6.20 5.69
C LYS A 111 -1.66 -6.98 4.41
N CYS A 112 -1.09 -6.56 3.30
CA CYS A 112 -1.03 -7.33 2.09
C CYS A 112 0.41 -7.55 1.65
N TYR A 113 0.59 -8.64 0.93
CA TYR A 113 1.87 -9.05 0.41
C TYR A 113 1.70 -9.54 -1.02
N LYS A 114 2.65 -9.21 -1.88
CA LYS A 114 2.68 -9.75 -3.24
C LYS A 114 3.32 -11.12 -3.20
N CYS A 115 2.60 -12.17 -3.60
CA CYS A 115 3.21 -13.48 -3.74
C CYS A 115 4.05 -13.53 -5.02
N ARG A 116 5.38 -13.64 -4.87
CA ARG A 116 6.24 -14.05 -5.97
C ARG A 116 6.14 -15.56 -6.10
N LYS A 117 5.92 -16.07 -7.32
CA LYS A 117 6.11 -17.49 -7.61
C LYS A 117 7.59 -17.82 -7.37
N ALA A 118 7.83 -18.94 -6.69
CA ALA A 118 9.17 -19.51 -6.49
C ALA A 118 9.69 -20.07 -7.81
#